data_AF-A0AAD9J389-F1
#
_entry.id   AF-A0AAD9J389-F1
#
_cell.length_a   1.000
_cell.length_b   1.000
_cell.length_c   1.000
_cell.angle_alpha   90.00
_cell.angle_beta   90.00
_cell.angle_gamma   90.00
#
_symmetry.space_group_name_H-M   'P 1'
#
loop_
_entity.id
_entity.type
_entity.pdbx_description
1 polymer ?
#
loop_
_entity_poly.entity_id
_entity_poly.type
_entity_poly.pdbx_seq_one_letter_code
_entity_poly.pdbx_strand_id
1 'polypeptide(L)'
;MVDSFRKRAFKMASGKKGWLSSLPSLRFMPGTVEDSPVNRQHITFNIYGRSPAAIRAAKDAIQQLCDKESTEVILKSEQDQASITKLTQAQVNRVTGLQDRFDVKIAIQKTPPDVCIRIEGRKADTAQAQTEIVNIFRQVEQDAKDKELASVQWKFDEGGCFTDYPVDINLMLEKGFQLKQRYVEWKKSNETFRVTFDTMKETSRRDLSGVDVKREYTNGRCIFICD
;
A
#
# COMPACT_ATOMS: atom_id res chain seq x y z
N MET A 1 -59.54 29.09 33.09
CA MET A 1 -58.42 29.68 33.85
C MET A 1 -57.52 28.52 34.29
N VAL A 2 -56.41 28.35 33.55
CA VAL A 2 -55.11 27.69 33.87
C VAL A 2 -55.05 26.21 34.34
N ASP A 3 -54.46 25.39 33.45
CA ASP A 3 -53.50 24.27 33.59
C ASP A 3 -53.29 23.54 34.94
N SER A 4 -53.15 22.20 34.89
CA SER A 4 -51.83 21.56 34.68
C SER A 4 -51.86 20.02 34.60
N PHE A 5 -51.02 19.50 33.71
CA PHE A 5 -50.80 18.09 33.34
C PHE A 5 -49.87 17.34 34.32
N ARG A 6 -50.17 16.06 34.61
CA ARG A 6 -49.14 15.04 34.91
C ARG A 6 -49.53 13.67 34.33
N LYS A 7 -48.76 13.20 33.34
CA LYS A 7 -48.84 11.86 32.73
C LYS A 7 -48.09 10.84 33.61
N ARG A 8 -48.71 9.68 33.86
CA ARG A 8 -48.05 8.46 34.37
C ARG A 8 -47.55 7.63 33.20
N ALA A 9 -46.30 7.18 33.27
CA ALA A 9 -45.70 6.20 32.37
C ALA A 9 -45.84 4.79 32.98
N PHE A 10 -46.32 3.85 32.18
CA PHE A 10 -46.32 2.43 32.48
C PHE A 10 -45.03 1.79 31.95
N LYS A 11 -44.44 0.92 32.77
CA LYS A 11 -43.23 0.14 32.51
C LYS A 11 -43.65 -1.29 32.17
N MET A 12 -43.12 -1.88 31.10
CA MET A 12 -43.02 -3.33 30.88
C MET A 12 -41.86 -3.61 29.92
N ALA A 13 -41.17 -4.72 30.18
CA ALA A 13 -39.85 -5.06 29.71
C ALA A 13 -39.85 -5.97 28.46
N SER A 14 -38.83 -5.81 27.62
CA SER A 14 -38.18 -6.83 26.78
C SER A 14 -36.78 -6.26 26.49
N GLY A 15 -35.66 -6.96 26.70
CA GLY A 15 -35.25 -8.21 26.10
C GLY A 15 -33.91 -7.94 25.40
N LYS A 16 -32.80 -8.32 26.07
CA LYS A 16 -31.40 -8.43 25.56
C LYS A 16 -30.88 -7.31 24.64
N LYS A 17 -30.18 -6.33 25.23
CA LYS A 17 -29.34 -5.37 24.50
C LYS A 17 -27.96 -5.96 24.22
N GLY A 18 -27.61 -6.05 22.94
CA GLY A 18 -26.27 -6.34 22.45
C GLY A 18 -25.26 -5.27 22.87
N TRP A 19 -24.02 -5.72 23.01
CA TRP A 19 -22.93 -5.12 23.76
C TRP A 19 -22.16 -4.01 22.99
N LEU A 20 -22.87 -3.09 22.33
CA LEU A 20 -22.25 -2.08 21.43
C LEU A 20 -22.56 -0.62 21.78
N SER A 21 -22.75 -0.29 23.05
CA SER A 21 -22.95 1.11 23.49
C SER A 21 -21.83 1.69 24.35
N SER A 22 -20.60 1.17 24.24
CA SER A 22 -19.44 1.74 24.93
C SER A 22 -18.19 1.74 24.06
N LEU A 23 -18.19 2.59 23.02
CA LEU A 23 -16.96 3.15 22.49
C LEU A 23 -17.09 4.68 22.52
N PRO A 24 -16.08 5.43 23.01
CA PRO A 24 -16.13 6.88 22.99
C PRO A 24 -16.22 7.36 21.54
N SER A 25 -17.07 8.35 21.29
CA SER A 25 -17.07 9.09 20.04
C SER A 25 -15.70 9.76 19.86
N LEU A 26 -14.82 9.12 19.09
CA LEU A 26 -13.56 9.71 18.66
C LEU A 26 -13.89 10.89 17.73
N ARG A 27 -13.78 12.10 18.28
CA ARG A 27 -13.74 13.32 17.48
C ARG A 27 -12.49 13.25 16.60
N PHE A 28 -12.71 13.07 15.31
CA PHE A 28 -11.72 13.30 14.28
C PHE A 28 -11.29 14.78 14.36
N MET A 29 -10.00 15.01 14.59
CA MET A 29 -9.36 16.32 14.38
C MET A 29 -9.04 16.43 12.89
N PRO A 30 -9.32 17.57 12.24
CA PRO A 30 -9.15 17.73 10.80
C PRO A 30 -7.67 17.95 10.49
N GLY A 31 -6.96 16.86 10.15
CA GLY A 31 -5.74 16.94 9.36
C GLY A 31 -6.13 17.15 7.91
N THR A 32 -5.81 18.32 7.38
CA THR A 32 -6.05 18.77 6.00
C THR A 32 -5.66 17.73 4.96
N VAL A 33 -6.65 17.05 4.41
CA VAL A 33 -6.65 16.58 3.03
C VAL A 33 -7.83 17.32 2.42
N GLU A 34 -7.59 18.19 1.45
CA GLU A 34 -8.67 18.84 0.71
C GLU A 34 -9.59 17.74 0.19
N ASP A 35 -10.85 17.78 0.62
CA ASP A 35 -11.96 17.02 0.05
C ASP A 35 -12.00 17.41 -1.43
N SER A 36 -11.29 16.64 -2.26
CA SER A 36 -11.53 16.66 -3.70
C SER A 36 -13.03 16.37 -3.88
N PRO A 37 -13.75 17.16 -4.70
CA PRO A 37 -15.19 17.03 -4.81
C PRO A 37 -15.48 15.68 -5.48
N VAL A 38 -15.70 14.66 -4.67
CA VAL A 38 -16.25 13.39 -5.11
C VAL A 38 -17.55 13.76 -5.82
N ASN A 39 -17.63 13.49 -7.12
CA ASN A 39 -18.85 13.68 -7.91
C ASN A 39 -19.89 12.66 -7.43
N ARG A 40 -20.51 12.95 -6.29
CA ARG A 40 -21.50 12.09 -5.65
C ARG A 40 -22.75 12.14 -6.52
N GLN A 41 -22.98 11.08 -7.29
CA GLN A 41 -24.24 10.88 -7.96
C GLN A 41 -25.32 10.68 -6.89
N HIS A 42 -26.05 11.75 -6.58
CA HIS A 42 -27.16 11.69 -5.64
C HIS A 42 -28.40 11.17 -6.35
N ILE A 43 -28.85 9.98 -5.95
CA ILE A 43 -30.13 9.43 -6.41
C ILE A 43 -31.20 9.78 -5.38
N THR A 44 -32.20 10.54 -5.80
CA THR A 44 -33.35 10.89 -4.97
C THR A 44 -34.50 9.93 -5.27
N PHE A 45 -34.96 9.21 -4.24
CA PHE A 45 -36.13 8.34 -4.33
C PHE A 45 -37.37 9.05 -3.80
N ASN A 46 -38.39 9.21 -4.65
CA ASN A 46 -39.72 9.67 -4.24
C ASN A 46 -40.61 8.44 -3.94
N ILE A 47 -40.94 8.24 -2.66
CA ILE A 47 -41.72 7.08 -2.20
C ILE A 47 -43.15 7.51 -1.91
N TYR A 48 -44.12 6.92 -2.62
CA TYR A 48 -45.55 7.14 -2.40
C TYR A 48 -46.19 5.85 -1.88
N GLY A 49 -47.09 5.96 -0.91
CA GLY A 49 -47.75 4.80 -0.32
C GLY A 49 -49.13 5.14 0.23
N ARG A 50 -49.99 4.12 0.34
CA ARG A 50 -51.37 4.28 0.86
C ARG A 50 -51.44 4.58 2.36
N SER A 51 -50.34 4.37 3.10
CA SER A 51 -50.26 4.67 4.53
C SER A 51 -48.83 5.06 4.93
N PRO A 52 -48.65 5.82 6.03
CA PRO A 52 -47.31 6.13 6.56
C PRO A 52 -46.50 4.87 6.93
N ALA A 53 -47.18 3.81 7.37
CA ALA A 53 -46.54 2.53 7.67
C ALA A 53 -45.93 1.88 6.42
N ALA A 54 -46.62 1.93 5.28
CA ALA A 54 -46.10 1.41 4.00
C ALA A 54 -44.90 2.22 3.49
N ILE A 55 -44.94 3.55 3.64
CA ILE A 55 -43.81 4.43 3.28
C ILE A 55 -42.59 4.11 4.14
N ARG A 56 -42.79 3.94 5.45
CA ARG A 56 -41.72 3.57 6.37
C ARG A 56 -41.12 2.20 6.03
N ALA A 57 -41.95 1.19 5.79
CA ALA A 57 -41.48 -0.13 5.40
C ALA A 57 -40.66 -0.10 4.11
N ALA A 58 -41.09 0.67 3.10
CA ALA A 58 -40.33 0.85 1.86
C ALA A 58 -38.98 1.55 2.09
N LYS A 59 -38.95 2.60 2.94
CA LYS A 59 -37.71 3.29 3.31
C LYS A 59 -36.74 2.35 4.02
N ASP A 60 -37.23 1.60 5.01
CA ASP A 60 -36.41 0.66 5.78
C ASP A 60 -35.86 -0.45 4.88
N ALA A 61 -36.66 -0.94 3.91
CA ALA A 61 -36.21 -1.94 2.93
C ALA A 61 -35.11 -1.40 2.00
N ILE A 62 -35.25 -0.17 1.48
CA ILE A 62 -34.20 0.47 0.66
C ILE A 62 -32.92 0.64 1.48
N GLN A 63 -33.03 1.11 2.73
CA GLN A 63 -31.88 1.26 3.61
C GLN A 63 -31.18 -0.08 3.86
N GLN A 64 -31.95 -1.15 4.13
CA GLN A 64 -31.39 -2.51 4.29
C GLN A 64 -30.66 -3.00 3.04
N LEU A 65 -31.15 -2.67 1.84
CA LEU A 65 -30.46 -3.01 0.59
C LEU A 65 -29.15 -2.23 0.45
N CYS A 66 -29.15 -0.93 0.75
CA CYS A 66 -27.93 -0.12 0.77
C CYS A 66 -26.90 -0.67 1.77
N ASP A 67 -27.34 -0.97 2.99
CA ASP A 67 -26.48 -1.47 4.07
C ASP A 67 -25.92 -2.87 3.73
N LYS A 68 -26.66 -3.69 3.00
CA LYS A 68 -26.23 -5.02 2.57
C LYS A 68 -25.16 -4.98 1.47
N GLU A 69 -25.23 -4.00 0.59
CA GLU A 69 -24.29 -3.85 -0.53
C GLU A 69 -23.04 -3.03 -0.17
N SER A 70 -23.16 -2.15 0.84
CA SER A 70 -22.05 -1.39 1.40
C SER A 70 -21.17 -2.27 2.28
N THR A 71 -19.85 -2.13 2.14
CA THR A 71 -18.89 -2.80 3.02
C THR A 71 -17.75 -1.84 3.38
N GLU A 72 -17.15 -2.11 4.54
CA GLU A 72 -15.92 -1.47 4.98
C GLU A 72 -14.80 -2.51 5.00
N VAL A 73 -13.65 -2.16 4.44
CA VAL A 73 -12.40 -2.92 4.52
C VAL A 73 -11.36 -2.07 5.23
N ILE A 74 -10.71 -2.64 6.24
CA ILE A 74 -9.68 -1.96 7.02
C ILE A 74 -8.36 -2.71 6.88
N LEU A 75 -7.37 -2.07 6.27
CA LEU A 75 -5.99 -2.54 6.18
C LEU A 75 -5.22 -2.05 7.40
N LYS A 76 -4.93 -2.98 8.33
CA LYS A 76 -4.33 -2.68 9.64
C LYS A 76 -3.48 -3.83 10.20
N SER A 77 -3.15 -4.84 9.39
CA SER A 77 -2.22 -5.88 9.85
C SER A 77 -0.82 -5.28 10.09
N GLU A 78 0.04 -5.96 10.85
CA GLU A 78 1.41 -5.48 11.09
C GLU A 78 2.17 -5.20 9.78
N GLN A 79 1.99 -6.05 8.77
CA GLN A 79 2.58 -5.88 7.44
C GLN A 79 1.99 -4.66 6.69
N ASP A 80 0.66 -4.46 6.76
CA ASP A 80 0.03 -3.28 6.18
C ASP A 80 0.56 -2.01 6.84
N GLN A 81 0.65 -1.99 8.17
CA GLN A 81 1.13 -0.84 8.92
C GLN A 81 2.57 -0.48 8.57
N ALA A 82 3.44 -1.48 8.41
CA ALA A 82 4.81 -1.28 7.95
C ALA A 82 4.87 -0.70 6.52
N SER A 83 3.91 -1.04 5.66
CA SER A 83 3.82 -0.50 4.29
C SER A 83 3.23 0.91 4.27
N ILE A 84 2.15 1.14 5.03
CA ILE A 84 1.43 2.43 5.12
C ILE A 84 2.35 3.54 5.63
N THR A 85 3.16 3.25 6.64
CA THR A 85 4.14 4.20 7.19
C THR A 85 5.20 4.61 6.17
N LYS A 86 5.59 3.71 5.25
CA LYS A 86 6.59 3.93 4.21
C LYS A 86 6.07 4.62 2.95
N LEU A 87 4.75 4.79 2.81
CA LEU A 87 4.18 5.42 1.62
C LEU A 87 4.74 6.84 1.41
N THR A 88 5.20 7.12 0.21
CA THR A 88 5.54 8.48 -0.24
C THR A 88 4.28 9.28 -0.56
N GLN A 89 4.39 10.61 -0.69
CA GLN A 89 3.24 11.44 -1.08
C GLN A 89 2.68 11.04 -2.44
N ALA A 90 3.54 10.67 -3.40
CA ALA A 90 3.09 10.20 -4.72
C ALA A 90 2.26 8.91 -4.63
N GLN A 91 2.65 7.98 -3.75
CA GLN A 91 1.91 6.74 -3.52
C GLN A 91 0.60 7.00 -2.75
N VAL A 92 0.60 7.92 -1.78
CA VAL A 92 -0.63 8.39 -1.11
C VAL A 92 -1.61 8.95 -2.15
N ASN A 93 -1.14 9.81 -3.06
CA ASN A 93 -1.98 10.37 -4.12
C ASN A 93 -2.53 9.29 -5.07
N ARG A 94 -1.74 8.24 -5.38
CA ARG A 94 -2.24 7.08 -6.13
C ARG A 94 -3.35 6.35 -5.39
N VAL A 95 -3.18 6.13 -4.08
CA VAL A 95 -4.21 5.48 -3.24
C VAL A 95 -5.48 6.33 -3.19
N THR A 96 -5.37 7.65 -2.97
CA THR A 96 -6.54 8.54 -2.94
C THR A 96 -7.23 8.65 -4.30
N GLY A 97 -6.48 8.57 -5.40
CA GLY A 97 -7.03 8.53 -6.76
C GLY A 97 -7.84 7.27 -7.08
N LEU A 98 -7.75 6.22 -6.25
CA LEU A 98 -8.62 5.05 -6.38
C LEU A 98 -10.07 5.36 -6.01
N GLN A 99 -10.32 6.43 -5.24
CA GLN A 99 -11.67 6.88 -4.90
C GLN A 99 -12.48 7.21 -6.16
N ASP A 100 -11.89 7.96 -7.09
CA ASP A 100 -12.53 8.33 -8.34
C ASP A 100 -12.67 7.14 -9.30
N ARG A 101 -11.74 6.18 -9.22
CA ARG A 101 -11.71 5.01 -10.11
C ARG A 101 -12.75 3.96 -9.73
N PHE A 102 -12.99 3.76 -8.43
CA PHE A 102 -13.83 2.66 -7.93
C PHE A 102 -15.08 3.14 -7.18
N ASP A 103 -15.42 4.44 -7.16
CA ASP A 103 -16.56 4.96 -6.37
C ASP A 103 -16.51 4.48 -4.90
N VAL A 104 -15.31 4.60 -4.31
CA VAL A 104 -15.03 4.25 -2.92
C VAL A 104 -14.58 5.48 -2.16
N LYS A 105 -14.79 5.47 -0.85
CA LYS A 105 -14.21 6.43 0.08
C LYS A 105 -13.01 5.79 0.76
N ILE A 106 -11.87 6.46 0.70
CA ILE A 106 -10.61 5.97 1.25
C ILE A 106 -10.08 6.98 2.28
N ALA A 107 -9.87 6.52 3.50
CA ALA A 107 -9.22 7.29 4.56
C ALA A 107 -7.88 6.65 4.93
N ILE A 108 -6.81 7.44 4.94
CA ILE A 108 -5.44 6.98 5.21
C ILE A 108 -4.96 7.61 6.53
N GLN A 109 -4.61 6.78 7.50
CA GLN A 109 -3.98 7.18 8.76
C GLN A 109 -2.56 6.60 8.81
N LYS A 110 -1.54 7.46 8.71
CA LYS A 110 -0.13 7.04 8.67
C LYS A 110 0.59 7.11 10.01
N THR A 111 0.04 7.85 10.97
CA THR A 111 0.70 8.09 12.26
C THR A 111 0.16 7.17 13.34
N PRO A 112 1.03 6.67 14.24
CA PRO A 112 0.61 5.94 15.43
C PRO A 112 -0.35 6.78 16.30
N PRO A 113 -1.23 6.13 17.09
CA PRO A 113 -1.31 4.68 17.32
C PRO A 113 -2.18 3.91 16.31
N ASP A 114 -2.94 4.59 15.45
CA ASP A 114 -3.97 3.96 14.59
C ASP A 114 -3.57 3.94 13.10
N VAL A 115 -2.38 3.38 12.78
CA VAL A 115 -1.94 3.27 11.39
C VAL A 115 -2.88 2.32 10.63
N CYS A 116 -3.62 2.84 9.66
CA CYS A 116 -4.55 2.05 8.85
C CYS A 116 -4.97 2.75 7.55
N ILE A 117 -5.50 1.97 6.61
CA ILE A 117 -6.30 2.48 5.48
C ILE A 117 -7.70 1.89 5.60
N ARG A 118 -8.71 2.76 5.59
CA ARG A 118 -10.14 2.38 5.56
C ARG A 118 -10.69 2.61 4.16
N ILE A 119 -11.39 1.63 3.63
CA ILE A 119 -12.04 1.64 2.31
C ILE A 119 -13.51 1.36 2.54
N GLU A 120 -14.37 2.27 2.13
CA GLU A 120 -15.83 2.18 2.28
C GLU A 120 -16.47 2.31 0.89
N GLY A 121 -17.41 1.42 0.55
CA GLY A 121 -18.10 1.45 -0.73
C GLY A 121 -18.83 0.14 -1.02
N ARG A 122 -19.21 -0.08 -2.29
CA ARG A 122 -19.82 -1.35 -2.69
C ARG A 122 -18.82 -2.48 -2.60
N LYS A 123 -19.28 -3.68 -2.23
CA LYS A 123 -18.41 -4.86 -2.05
C LYS A 123 -17.45 -5.13 -3.20
N ALA A 124 -17.94 -5.07 -4.45
CA ALA A 124 -17.10 -5.30 -5.64
C ALA A 124 -15.99 -4.25 -5.77
N ASP A 125 -16.36 -2.99 -5.59
CA ASP A 125 -15.47 -1.85 -5.73
C ASP A 125 -14.41 -1.80 -4.61
N THR A 126 -14.82 -2.06 -3.37
CA THR A 126 -13.90 -2.13 -2.23
C THR A 126 -12.88 -3.24 -2.38
N ALA A 127 -13.26 -4.38 -2.97
CA ALA A 127 -12.34 -5.50 -3.20
C ALA A 127 -11.30 -5.17 -4.28
N GLN A 128 -11.72 -4.46 -5.34
CA GLN A 128 -10.81 -3.98 -6.38
C GLN A 128 -9.84 -2.91 -5.83
N ALA A 129 -10.36 -1.93 -5.10
CA ALA A 129 -9.55 -0.90 -4.45
C ALA A 129 -8.55 -1.51 -3.46
N GLN A 130 -8.97 -2.49 -2.66
CA GLN A 130 -8.10 -3.24 -1.75
C GLN A 130 -6.95 -3.91 -2.51
N THR A 131 -7.25 -4.58 -3.62
CA THR A 131 -6.24 -5.28 -4.44
C THR A 131 -5.21 -4.30 -4.99
N GLU A 132 -5.64 -3.15 -5.48
CA GLU A 132 -4.76 -2.10 -6.00
C GLU A 132 -3.87 -1.49 -4.91
N ILE A 133 -4.41 -1.29 -3.70
CA ILE A 133 -3.63 -0.80 -2.56
C ILE A 133 -2.54 -1.82 -2.16
N VAL A 134 -2.86 -3.10 -2.12
CA VAL A 134 -1.87 -4.16 -1.83
C VAL A 134 -0.78 -4.21 -2.92
N ASN A 135 -1.14 -3.98 -4.19
CA ASN A 135 -0.14 -3.85 -5.27
C ASN A 135 0.78 -2.65 -5.07
N ILE A 136 0.26 -1.52 -4.59
CA ILE A 136 1.06 -0.35 -4.23
C ILE A 136 2.02 -0.69 -3.09
N PHE A 137 1.58 -1.42 -2.06
CA PHE A 137 2.46 -1.87 -0.97
C PHE A 137 3.61 -2.74 -1.50
N ARG A 138 3.31 -3.71 -2.38
CA ARG A 138 4.33 -4.55 -3.01
C ARG A 138 5.34 -3.71 -3.80
N GLN A 139 4.89 -2.67 -4.50
CA GLN A 139 5.78 -1.76 -5.22
C GLN A 139 6.68 -0.98 -4.26
N VAL A 140 6.14 -0.50 -3.14
CA VAL A 140 6.92 0.20 -2.10
C VAL A 140 8.04 -0.69 -1.56
N GLU A 141 7.73 -1.95 -1.27
CA GLU A 141 8.73 -2.92 -0.81
C GLU A 141 9.80 -3.19 -1.87
N GLN A 142 9.40 -3.29 -3.15
CA GLN A 142 10.33 -3.50 -4.25
C GLN A 142 11.22 -2.28 -4.45
N ASP A 143 10.67 -1.07 -4.48
CA ASP A 143 11.42 0.17 -4.62
C ASP A 143 12.41 0.36 -3.46
N ALA A 144 12.06 -0.07 -2.24
CA ALA A 144 12.96 -0.03 -1.10
C ALA A 144 14.14 -1.00 -1.28
N LYS A 145 13.88 -2.24 -1.73
CA LYS A 145 14.93 -3.21 -2.06
C LYS A 145 15.83 -2.68 -3.18
N ASP A 146 15.25 -2.13 -4.24
CA ASP A 146 16.02 -1.60 -5.36
C ASP A 146 16.89 -0.40 -4.96
N LYS A 147 16.43 0.44 -4.03
CA LYS A 147 17.24 1.52 -3.44
C LYS A 147 18.39 0.99 -2.57
N GLU A 148 18.17 -0.08 -1.80
CA GLU A 148 19.25 -0.73 -1.06
C GLU A 148 20.29 -1.32 -2.01
N LEU A 149 19.87 -1.94 -3.11
CA LEU A 149 20.77 -2.45 -4.15
C LEU A 149 21.56 -1.32 -4.84
N ALA A 150 20.96 -0.14 -5.01
CA ALA A 150 21.63 1.03 -5.59
C ALA A 150 22.68 1.69 -4.68
N SER A 151 22.83 1.24 -3.43
CA SER A 151 23.87 1.73 -2.50
C SER A 151 25.27 1.14 -2.79
N VAL A 152 25.37 0.30 -3.81
CA VAL A 152 26.59 -0.41 -4.20
C VAL A 152 26.90 -0.13 -5.66
N GLN A 153 28.16 0.18 -5.94
CA GLN A 153 28.72 0.30 -7.27
C GLN A 153 29.78 -0.79 -7.47
N TRP A 154 29.45 -1.75 -8.33
CA TRP A 154 30.37 -2.73 -8.88
C TRP A 154 31.24 -2.06 -9.93
N LYS A 155 32.51 -2.45 -9.97
CA LYS A 155 33.51 -1.96 -10.92
C LYS A 155 34.37 -3.10 -11.45
N PHE A 156 34.86 -2.98 -12.67
CA PHE A 156 35.81 -3.92 -13.28
C PHE A 156 37.12 -3.22 -13.61
N ASP A 157 38.21 -3.97 -13.59
CA ASP A 157 39.53 -3.47 -13.96
C ASP A 157 39.67 -3.37 -15.47
N GLU A 158 40.02 -2.19 -15.94
CA GLU A 158 40.32 -1.88 -17.33
C GLU A 158 41.73 -1.29 -17.39
N GLY A 159 42.73 -2.18 -17.38
CA GLY A 159 44.13 -1.79 -17.51
C GLY A 159 44.70 -1.04 -16.29
N GLY A 160 44.29 -1.42 -15.08
CA GLY A 160 44.70 -0.79 -13.82
C GLY A 160 43.79 0.34 -13.36
N CYS A 161 42.73 0.65 -14.11
CA CYS A 161 41.70 1.61 -13.73
C CYS A 161 40.37 0.90 -13.53
N PHE A 162 39.73 1.12 -12.39
CA PHE A 162 38.43 0.53 -12.12
C PHE A 162 37.30 1.37 -12.68
N THR A 163 36.59 0.82 -13.65
CA THR A 163 35.45 1.44 -14.34
C THR A 163 34.14 0.90 -13.79
N ASP A 164 33.15 1.77 -13.64
CA ASP A 164 31.83 1.42 -13.13
C ASP A 164 31.05 0.54 -14.13
N TYR A 165 30.40 -0.51 -13.63
CA TYR A 165 29.42 -1.23 -14.43
C TYR A 165 28.21 -0.34 -14.73
N PRO A 166 27.60 -0.47 -15.94
CA PRO A 166 26.31 0.13 -16.24
C PRO A 166 25.25 -0.25 -15.21
N VAL A 167 24.27 0.64 -14.98
CA VAL A 167 23.27 0.52 -13.90
C VAL A 167 22.51 -0.82 -13.92
N ASP A 168 22.15 -1.31 -15.09
CA ASP A 168 21.45 -2.58 -15.28
C ASP A 168 22.30 -3.80 -14.89
N ILE A 169 23.58 -3.81 -15.28
CA ILE A 169 24.53 -4.86 -14.91
C ILE A 169 24.89 -4.76 -13.44
N ASN A 170 25.10 -3.56 -12.92
CA ASN A 170 25.37 -3.30 -11.50
C ASN A 170 24.26 -3.87 -10.61
N LEU A 171 22.99 -3.61 -10.96
CA LEU A 171 21.84 -4.14 -10.25
C LEU A 171 21.78 -5.68 -10.32
N MET A 172 22.10 -6.25 -11.48
CA MET A 172 22.15 -7.70 -11.68
C MET A 172 23.22 -8.38 -10.83
N LEU A 173 24.43 -7.80 -10.79
CA LEU A 173 25.55 -8.27 -9.98
C LEU A 173 25.23 -8.20 -8.48
N GLU A 174 24.72 -7.06 -8.01
CA GLU A 174 24.37 -6.91 -6.60
C GLU A 174 23.27 -7.88 -6.19
N LYS A 175 22.24 -8.05 -7.02
CA LYS A 175 21.18 -9.03 -6.77
C LYS A 175 21.71 -10.45 -6.71
N GLY A 176 22.60 -10.84 -7.64
CA GLY A 176 23.22 -12.16 -7.65
C GLY A 176 24.06 -12.41 -6.40
N PHE A 177 24.83 -11.41 -5.98
CA PHE A 177 25.66 -11.45 -4.79
C PHE A 177 24.82 -11.58 -3.50
N GLN A 178 23.77 -10.77 -3.33
CA GLN A 178 22.88 -10.86 -2.17
C GLN A 178 22.14 -12.21 -2.08
N LEU A 179 21.81 -12.80 -3.23
CA LEU A 179 21.22 -14.13 -3.32
C LEU A 179 22.24 -15.26 -3.13
N LYS A 180 23.51 -14.95 -2.85
CA LYS A 180 24.61 -15.91 -2.70
C LYS A 180 24.73 -16.84 -3.91
N GLN A 181 24.45 -16.31 -5.10
CA GLN A 181 24.73 -17.03 -6.34
C GLN A 181 26.24 -17.17 -6.50
N ARG A 182 26.67 -18.16 -7.28
CA ARG A 182 28.10 -18.41 -7.50
C ARG A 182 28.68 -17.51 -8.59
N TYR A 183 27.86 -17.20 -9.58
CA TYR A 183 28.21 -16.30 -10.69
C TYR A 183 26.95 -15.65 -11.25
N VAL A 184 27.15 -14.53 -11.96
CA VAL A 184 26.15 -13.89 -12.81
C VAL A 184 26.70 -13.83 -14.23
N GLU A 185 25.85 -14.11 -15.21
CA GLU A 185 26.20 -14.14 -16.63
C GLU A 185 25.25 -13.26 -17.42
N TRP A 186 25.79 -12.45 -18.33
CA TRP A 186 25.00 -11.63 -19.25
C TRP A 186 25.63 -11.59 -20.64
N LYS A 187 24.85 -11.12 -21.62
CA LYS A 187 25.30 -11.01 -23.02
C LYS A 187 25.37 -9.56 -23.47
N LYS A 188 26.48 -9.18 -24.08
CA LYS A 188 26.70 -7.87 -24.71
C LYS A 188 27.35 -8.10 -26.08
N SER A 189 26.74 -7.59 -27.14
CA SER A 189 27.28 -7.67 -28.52
C SER A 189 27.71 -9.07 -28.98
N ASN A 190 26.85 -10.07 -28.74
CA ASN A 190 27.09 -11.49 -29.06
C ASN A 190 28.23 -12.17 -28.27
N GLU A 191 28.71 -11.50 -27.22
CA GLU A 191 29.68 -12.02 -26.28
C GLU A 191 29.04 -12.24 -24.92
N THR A 192 29.44 -13.32 -24.26
CA THR A 192 28.98 -13.70 -22.93
C THR A 192 30.04 -13.29 -21.93
N PHE A 193 29.63 -12.48 -20.95
CA PHE A 193 30.43 -12.06 -19.82
C PHE A 193 29.91 -12.78 -18.56
N ARG A 194 30.83 -13.19 -17.69
CA ARG A 194 30.51 -13.87 -16.44
C ARG A 194 31.36 -13.32 -15.31
N VAL A 195 30.72 -12.84 -14.25
CA VAL A 195 31.37 -12.52 -12.98
C VAL A 195 31.20 -13.68 -12.03
N THR A 196 32.30 -14.23 -11.56
CA THR A 196 32.32 -15.26 -10.51
C THR A 196 32.63 -14.58 -9.18
N PHE A 197 31.70 -14.68 -8.22
CA PHE A 197 31.82 -13.96 -6.96
C PHE A 197 32.86 -14.57 -6.01
N ASP A 198 33.09 -15.89 -6.10
CA ASP A 198 34.10 -16.59 -5.30
C ASP A 198 35.52 -16.08 -5.61
N THR A 199 35.80 -15.73 -6.87
CA THR A 199 37.12 -15.29 -7.33
C THR A 199 37.19 -13.78 -7.59
N MET A 200 36.05 -13.07 -7.48
CA MET A 200 35.89 -11.66 -7.83
C MET A 200 36.50 -11.30 -9.19
N LYS A 201 36.23 -12.13 -10.20
CA LYS A 201 36.73 -11.96 -11.57
C LYS A 201 35.61 -12.00 -12.60
N GLU A 202 35.69 -11.10 -13.57
CA GLU A 202 34.91 -11.17 -14.80
C GLU A 202 35.70 -11.97 -15.84
N THR A 203 35.03 -12.89 -16.52
CA THR A 203 35.58 -13.68 -17.63
C THR A 203 34.69 -13.52 -18.85
N SER A 204 35.32 -13.40 -20.02
CA SER A 204 34.62 -13.53 -21.29
C SER A 204 34.78 -14.96 -21.80
N ARG A 205 33.83 -15.43 -22.61
CA ARG A 205 33.97 -16.70 -23.33
C ARG A 205 35.18 -16.72 -24.29
N ARG A 206 35.67 -15.56 -24.73
CA ARG A 206 36.82 -15.44 -25.64
C ARG A 206 38.15 -15.18 -24.94
N ASP A 207 38.11 -14.52 -23.79
CA ASP A 207 39.28 -14.18 -23.00
C ASP A 207 39.18 -14.82 -21.62
N LEU A 208 40.01 -15.85 -21.40
CA LEU A 208 40.11 -16.57 -20.14
C LEU A 208 40.96 -15.80 -19.11
N SER A 209 41.65 -14.73 -19.51
CA SER A 209 42.33 -13.83 -18.58
C SER A 209 41.27 -12.98 -17.89
N GLY A 210 40.78 -13.46 -16.75
CA GLY A 210 39.71 -12.79 -16.03
C GLY A 210 40.18 -11.45 -15.47
N VAL A 211 39.41 -10.38 -15.70
CA VAL A 211 39.67 -9.05 -15.12
C VAL A 211 39.13 -8.98 -13.71
N ASP A 212 39.80 -8.22 -12.86
CA ASP A 212 39.42 -8.09 -11.45
C ASP A 212 38.14 -7.24 -11.31
N VAL A 213 37.29 -7.64 -10.37
CA VAL A 213 36.01 -6.99 -10.10
C VAL A 213 35.97 -6.61 -8.63
N LYS A 214 35.46 -5.42 -8.33
CA LYS A 214 35.27 -4.96 -6.96
C LYS A 214 33.88 -4.41 -6.72
N ARG A 215 33.47 -4.46 -5.46
CA ARG A 215 32.18 -4.01 -4.96
C ARG A 215 32.42 -2.86 -3.98
N GLU A 216 32.00 -1.65 -4.32
CA GLU A 216 32.17 -0.46 -3.47
C GLU A 216 30.81 0.07 -2.99
N TYR A 217 30.72 0.48 -1.73
CA TYR A 217 29.53 1.19 -1.24
C TYR A 217 29.62 2.67 -1.61
N THR A 218 28.57 3.25 -2.19
CA THR A 218 28.52 4.67 -2.56
C THR A 218 28.60 5.61 -1.36
N ASN A 219 28.43 5.09 -0.13
CA ASN A 219 28.54 5.83 1.13
C ASN A 219 29.98 5.91 1.72
N GLY A 220 31.03 5.69 0.92
CA GLY A 220 32.42 6.00 1.31
C GLY A 220 33.07 5.07 2.35
N ARG A 221 32.41 3.98 2.76
CA ARG A 221 33.08 2.88 3.49
C ARG A 221 33.57 1.84 2.49
N CYS A 222 34.81 2.01 2.03
CA CYS A 222 35.56 0.93 1.40
C CYS A 222 35.79 -0.17 2.45
N ILE A 223 35.09 -1.29 2.34
CA ILE A 223 35.52 -2.54 2.97
C ILE A 223 36.27 -3.27 1.88
N PHE A 224 37.60 -3.22 1.94
CA PHE A 224 38.43 -4.16 1.20
C PHE A 224 38.18 -5.52 1.80
N ILE A 225 37.42 -6.36 1.11
CA ILE A 225 37.45 -7.81 1.37
C ILE A 225 38.59 -8.32 0.49
N CYS A 226 39.79 -8.26 1.03
CA CYS A 226 40.86 -9.17 0.65
C CYS A 226 40.86 -10.27 1.71
N ASP A 227 41.03 -11.52 1.26
CA ASP A 227 40.99 -12.78 2.04
C ASP A 227 41.64 -12.72 3.43
#